data_AF-A0A9Q1MAN8-F1
#
_entry.id   AF-A0A9Q1MAN8-F1
#
_cell.length_a   1.000
_cell.length_b   1.000
_cell.length_c   1.000
_cell.angle_alpha   90.00
_cell.angle_beta   90.00
_cell.angle_gamma   90.00
#
_symmetry.space_group_name_H-M   'P 1'
#
loop_
_entity.id
_entity.type
_entity.pdbx_description
1 polymer ?
#
loop_
_entity_poly.entity_id
_entity_poly.type
_entity_poly.pdbx_seq_one_letter_code
_entity_poly.pdbx_strand_id
1 'polypeptide(L)'
;MFSMETLYNLLDFATEKNIHVISNEILAGSSYGSEEFVSIAEIIDSEDFDRNRVHIVYGLSKVLSLPGFRVGAIYSCNENVLAAVKKLSRFSSISVPTQHLLIQMLSDAKFVQQFIEKNREMLRRMSSLFVSGLKQLGIECTKSSGGFYCWADMSRLCFTTLSEKDITTVMQRIQKVLEIRKSLSEVAKMTRSLTVVNRNQRSKTSAWDFKGHVLRDSNGFISYQCSDIEIRMQ
;
A
#
# COMPACT_ATOMS: atom_id res chain seq x y z
N MET A 1 -8.19 -0.68 10.08
CA MET A 1 -6.87 -0.65 10.75
C MET A 1 -7.11 -1.08 12.19
N PHE A 2 -6.10 -1.59 12.89
CA PHE A 2 -6.29 -2.02 14.27
C PHE A 2 -6.42 -0.80 15.17
N SER A 3 -7.35 -0.86 16.13
CA SER A 3 -7.45 0.15 17.17
C SER A 3 -6.29 -0.01 18.16
N MET A 4 -5.94 1.08 18.84
CA MET A 4 -4.92 1.06 19.89
C MET A 4 -5.24 0.00 20.96
N GLU A 5 -6.50 -0.10 21.39
CA GLU A 5 -6.96 -1.13 22.34
C GLU A 5 -6.73 -2.56 21.82
N THR A 6 -6.96 -2.81 20.52
CA THR A 6 -6.72 -4.13 19.92
C THR A 6 -5.22 -4.47 19.93
N LEU A 7 -4.36 -3.49 19.68
CA LEU A 7 -2.91 -3.67 19.70
C LEU A 7 -2.40 -3.96 21.11
N TYR A 8 -2.94 -3.28 22.13
CA TYR A 8 -2.66 -3.59 23.54
C TYR A 8 -3.05 -5.02 23.90
N ASN A 9 -4.30 -5.41 23.62
CA ASN A 9 -4.77 -6.77 23.89
C ASN A 9 -3.92 -7.84 23.18
N LEU A 10 -3.43 -7.54 21.97
CA LEU A 10 -2.54 -8.42 21.22
C LEU A 10 -1.16 -8.55 21.88
N LEU A 11 -0.58 -7.42 22.32
CA LEU A 11 0.72 -7.38 22.99
C LEU A 11 0.67 -8.07 24.36
N ASP A 12 -0.40 -7.85 25.12
CA ASP A 12 -0.64 -8.52 26.41
C ASP A 12 -0.74 -10.04 26.23
N PHE A 13 -1.55 -10.49 25.27
CA PHE A 13 -1.66 -11.90 24.92
C PHE A 13 -0.31 -12.49 24.50
N ALA A 14 0.45 -11.78 23.66
CA ALA A 14 1.74 -12.25 23.20
C ALA A 14 2.76 -12.35 24.34
N THR A 15 2.72 -11.40 25.27
CA THR A 15 3.55 -11.37 26.48
C THR A 15 3.20 -12.52 27.40
N GLU A 16 1.91 -12.73 27.69
CA GLU A 16 1.43 -13.84 28.52
C GLU A 16 1.83 -15.20 27.95
N LYS A 17 1.73 -15.35 26.62
CA LYS A 17 2.10 -16.60 25.93
C LYS A 17 3.59 -16.71 25.61
N ASN A 18 4.39 -15.70 25.94
CA ASN A 18 5.82 -15.70 25.69
C ASN A 18 6.13 -15.95 24.19
N ILE A 19 5.38 -15.31 23.28
CA ILE A 19 5.52 -15.42 21.82
C ILE A 19 5.92 -14.08 21.18
N HIS A 20 6.33 -14.13 19.91
CA HIS A 20 6.71 -12.94 19.14
C HIS A 20 5.51 -12.34 18.38
N VAL A 21 5.53 -11.03 18.18
CA VAL A 21 4.59 -10.29 17.34
C VAL A 21 5.34 -9.74 16.12
N ILE A 22 4.80 -10.01 14.93
CA ILE A 22 5.30 -9.44 13.67
C ILE A 22 4.20 -8.54 13.10
N SER A 23 4.38 -7.23 13.21
CA SER A 23 3.46 -6.22 12.65
C SER A 23 3.84 -5.93 11.19
N ASN A 24 2.95 -6.26 10.25
CA ASN A 24 3.14 -5.91 8.84
C ASN A 24 2.47 -4.57 8.53
N GLU A 25 3.28 -3.52 8.48
CA GLU A 25 2.84 -2.13 8.36
C GLU A 25 2.97 -1.60 6.93
N ILE A 26 3.00 -2.47 5.92
CA ILE A 26 3.11 -2.10 4.49
C ILE A 26 2.01 -1.13 4.00
N LEU A 27 0.91 -1.01 4.74
CA LEU A 27 -0.22 -0.13 4.44
C LEU A 27 -0.28 1.14 5.30
N ALA A 28 0.70 1.41 6.16
CA ALA A 28 0.71 2.57 7.07
C ALA A 28 0.48 3.92 6.33
N GLY A 29 1.06 4.08 5.14
CA GLY A 29 0.90 5.28 4.32
C GLY A 29 -0.46 5.43 3.62
N SER A 30 -1.34 4.42 3.71
CA SER A 30 -2.62 4.36 2.97
C SER A 30 -3.87 4.52 3.84
N SER A 31 -3.71 5.03 5.07
CA SER A 31 -4.82 5.45 5.92
C SER A 31 -5.49 6.71 5.38
N TYR A 32 -6.82 6.69 5.29
CA TYR A 32 -7.60 7.86 4.87
C TYR A 32 -8.97 7.98 5.56
N GLY A 33 -9.28 7.11 6.51
CA GLY A 33 -10.48 7.19 7.33
C GLY A 33 -10.41 8.30 8.37
N SER A 34 -11.38 8.32 9.28
CA SER A 34 -11.39 9.18 10.48
C SER A 34 -10.44 8.69 11.57
N GLU A 35 -10.07 7.42 11.52
CA GLU A 35 -9.14 6.80 12.45
C GLU A 35 -7.73 6.88 11.85
N GLU A 36 -6.81 7.45 12.63
CA GLU A 36 -5.39 7.46 12.25
C GLU A 36 -4.79 6.07 12.43
N PHE A 37 -3.75 5.81 11.62
CA PHE A 37 -2.96 4.61 11.76
C PHE A 37 -2.06 4.76 12.99
N VAL A 38 -2.07 3.78 13.88
CA VAL A 38 -1.14 3.70 15.01
C VAL A 38 -0.14 2.59 14.69
N SER A 39 1.15 2.93 14.63
CA SER A 39 2.20 1.92 14.51
C SER A 39 2.36 1.16 15.82
N ILE A 40 2.71 -0.13 15.75
CA ILE A 40 3.06 -0.88 16.97
C ILE A 40 4.31 -0.29 17.64
N ALA A 41 5.17 0.41 16.88
CA ALA A 41 6.34 1.12 17.40
C ALA A 41 5.96 2.18 18.45
N GLU A 42 4.88 2.93 18.19
CA GLU A 42 4.44 4.01 19.09
C GLU A 42 3.99 3.47 20.45
N ILE A 43 3.44 2.25 20.47
CA ILE A 43 2.93 1.60 21.69
C ILE A 43 4.07 0.98 22.51
N ILE A 44 5.03 0.33 21.85
CA ILE A 44 6.16 -0.29 22.55
C ILE A 44 7.18 0.72 23.08
N ASP A 45 7.19 1.95 22.55
CA ASP A 45 8.04 3.03 23.06
C ASP A 45 7.41 3.74 24.26
N SER A 46 6.08 3.67 24.44
CA SER A 46 5.37 4.31 25.56
C SER A 46 5.22 3.44 26.82
N GLU A 47 5.36 2.11 26.69
CA GLU A 47 5.03 1.15 27.76
C GLU A 47 6.10 0.06 27.91
N ASP A 48 6.06 -0.68 29.03
CA ASP A 48 7.06 -1.69 29.40
C ASP A 48 6.82 -3.07 28.73
N PHE A 49 6.74 -3.09 27.40
CA PHE A 49 6.69 -4.33 26.61
C PHE A 49 8.10 -4.81 26.23
N ASP A 50 8.30 -6.13 26.15
CA ASP A 50 9.57 -6.69 25.65
C ASP A 50 9.76 -6.41 24.15
N ARG A 51 10.49 -5.34 23.86
CA ARG A 51 10.83 -4.89 22.50
C ARG A 51 11.57 -5.96 21.68
N ASN A 52 12.24 -6.93 22.31
CA ASN A 52 12.93 -8.02 21.59
C ASN A 52 11.96 -9.04 20.97
N ARG A 53 10.66 -8.92 21.25
CA ARG A 53 9.62 -9.81 20.72
C ARG A 53 8.70 -9.13 19.73
N VAL A 54 8.87 -7.84 19.51
CA VAL A 54 8.07 -7.08 18.56
C VAL A 54 8.93 -6.74 17.35
N HIS A 55 8.45 -7.13 16.18
CA HIS A 55 9.13 -6.93 14.91
C HIS A 55 8.20 -6.25 13.93
N ILE A 56 8.71 -5.31 13.15
CA ILE A 56 7.93 -4.57 12.15
C ILE A 56 8.46 -4.93 10.77
N VAL A 57 7.54 -5.22 9.86
CA VAL A 57 7.82 -5.42 8.44
C VAL A 57 7.20 -4.27 7.67
N TYR A 58 8.02 -3.56 6.91
CA TYR A 58 7.61 -2.40 6.12
C TYR A 58 8.03 -2.54 4.66
N GLY A 59 7.39 -1.78 3.77
CA GLY A 59 7.76 -1.79 2.36
C GLY A 59 7.20 -0.64 1.54
N LEU A 60 7.96 -0.23 0.53
CA LEU A 60 7.63 0.94 -0.31
C LEU A 60 6.67 0.62 -1.46
N SER A 61 6.37 -0.67 -1.67
CA SER A 61 5.57 -1.14 -2.81
C SER A 61 4.19 -0.51 -2.88
N LYS A 62 3.58 -0.23 -1.70
CA LYS A 62 2.24 0.34 -1.58
C LYS A 62 2.28 1.81 -1.20
N VAL A 63 3.22 2.21 -0.34
CA VAL A 63 3.31 3.59 0.12
C VAL A 63 3.75 4.54 -0.99
N LEU A 64 4.71 4.15 -1.83
CA LEU A 64 5.23 4.97 -2.94
C LEU A 64 4.77 4.49 -4.32
N SER A 65 3.90 3.48 -4.40
CA SER A 65 3.48 2.85 -5.65
C SER A 65 4.65 2.32 -6.50
N LEU A 66 5.71 1.82 -5.85
CA LEU A 66 6.92 1.28 -6.50
C LEU A 66 7.07 -0.24 -6.28
N PRO A 67 6.10 -1.09 -6.67
CA PRO A 67 6.19 -2.53 -6.40
C PRO A 67 7.37 -3.20 -7.11
N GLY A 68 7.78 -2.69 -8.28
CA GLY A 68 8.89 -3.22 -9.08
C GLY A 68 10.28 -2.99 -8.50
N PHE A 69 10.42 -2.06 -7.54
CA PHE A 69 11.73 -1.75 -6.94
C PHE A 69 12.13 -2.74 -5.84
N ARG A 70 11.20 -3.61 -5.42
CA ARG A 70 11.42 -4.69 -4.46
C ARG A 70 12.07 -4.23 -3.14
N VAL A 71 11.67 -3.06 -2.65
CA VAL A 71 12.18 -2.51 -1.38
C VAL A 71 11.25 -2.83 -0.22
N GLY A 72 11.82 -3.56 0.74
CA GLY A 72 11.23 -3.86 2.03
C GLY A 72 12.26 -3.66 3.14
N ALA A 73 11.78 -3.45 4.36
CA ALA A 73 12.59 -3.31 5.55
C ALA A 73 12.01 -4.16 6.68
N ILE A 74 12.89 -4.69 7.52
CA ILE A 74 12.53 -5.35 8.77
C ILE A 74 13.16 -4.53 9.88
N TYR A 75 12.34 -4.13 10.85
CA TYR A 75 12.77 -3.45 12.06
C TYR A 75 12.54 -4.38 13.26
N SER A 76 13.55 -4.51 14.12
CA SER A 76 13.55 -5.41 15.27
C SER A 76 14.60 -4.93 16.26
N CYS A 77 14.29 -4.92 17.56
CA CYS A 77 15.29 -4.67 18.61
C CYS A 77 16.07 -5.95 18.99
N ASN A 78 15.65 -7.12 18.49
CA ASN A 78 16.29 -8.39 18.78
C ASN A 78 17.49 -8.64 17.86
N GLU A 79 18.69 -8.58 18.44
CA GLU A 79 19.96 -8.78 17.74
C GLU A 79 20.08 -10.15 17.06
N ASN A 80 19.54 -11.21 17.67
CA ASN A 80 19.57 -12.55 17.07
C ASN A 80 18.73 -12.60 15.79
N VAL A 81 17.56 -11.96 15.81
CA VAL A 81 16.69 -11.81 14.63
C VAL A 81 17.37 -10.97 13.57
N LEU A 82 17.96 -9.83 13.93
CA LEU A 82 18.68 -8.98 12.99
C LEU A 82 19.87 -9.71 12.34
N ALA A 83 20.65 -10.45 13.11
CA ALA A 83 21.77 -11.24 12.60
C ALA A 83 21.31 -12.32 11.62
N ALA A 84 20.18 -13.00 11.89
CA ALA A 84 19.60 -13.97 10.98
C ALA A 84 19.08 -13.30 9.69
N VAL A 85 18.35 -12.20 9.82
CA VAL A 85 17.83 -11.41 8.69
C VAL A 85 18.97 -10.89 7.81
N LYS A 86 20.08 -10.41 8.39
CA LYS A 86 21.27 -9.94 7.64
C LYS A 86 21.93 -11.07 6.83
N LYS A 87 21.87 -12.31 7.30
CA LYS A 87 22.35 -13.48 6.52
C LYS A 87 21.39 -13.81 5.38
N LEU A 88 20.09 -13.76 5.63
CA LEU A 88 19.05 -14.06 4.62
C LEU A 88 18.93 -12.98 3.55
N SER A 89 19.14 -11.70 3.90
CA SER A 89 19.03 -10.58 2.97
C SER A 89 20.02 -10.67 1.81
N ARG A 90 21.11 -11.42 1.96
CA ARG A 90 22.08 -11.71 0.88
C ARG A 90 21.42 -12.37 -0.35
N PHE A 91 20.31 -13.08 -0.17
CA PHE A 91 19.56 -13.72 -1.25
C PHE A 91 18.53 -12.79 -1.92
N SER A 92 18.26 -11.62 -1.33
CA SER A 92 17.21 -10.69 -1.76
C SER A 92 17.63 -9.23 -1.62
N SER A 93 18.91 -8.94 -1.88
CA SER A 93 19.49 -7.60 -1.78
C SER A 93 18.81 -6.62 -2.74
N ILE A 94 18.62 -5.38 -2.27
CA ILE A 94 18.12 -4.28 -3.10
C ILE A 94 19.23 -3.80 -4.03
N SER A 95 18.90 -3.54 -5.30
CA SER A 95 19.89 -3.05 -6.27
C SER A 95 20.48 -1.71 -5.84
N VAL A 96 21.81 -1.53 -6.01
CA VAL A 96 22.50 -0.28 -5.66
C VAL A 96 21.89 0.96 -6.35
N PRO A 97 21.55 0.92 -7.66
CA PRO A 97 20.87 2.05 -8.30
C PRO A 97 19.52 2.39 -7.66
N THR A 98 18.73 1.38 -7.28
CA THR A 98 17.47 1.57 -6.57
C THR A 98 17.68 2.22 -5.20
N GLN A 99 18.70 1.77 -4.45
CA GLN A 99 19.04 2.38 -3.16
C GLN A 99 19.41 3.85 -3.31
N HIS A 100 20.27 4.18 -4.27
CA HIS A 100 20.70 5.57 -4.51
C HIS A 100 19.52 6.49 -4.85
N LEU A 101 18.66 6.04 -5.78
CA LEU A 101 17.46 6.78 -6.16
C LEU A 101 16.51 6.98 -4.97
N LEU A 102 16.28 5.94 -4.18
CA LEU A 102 15.38 6.01 -3.03
C LEU A 102 15.94 6.89 -1.91
N ILE A 103 17.24 6.85 -1.66
CA ILE A 103 17.88 7.74 -0.68
C ILE A 103 17.64 9.19 -1.08
N GLN A 104 17.93 9.57 -2.33
CA GLN A 104 17.67 10.92 -2.82
C GLN A 104 16.19 11.33 -2.70
N MET A 105 15.28 10.44 -3.10
CA MET A 105 13.85 10.72 -3.09
C MET A 105 13.27 10.83 -1.66
N LEU A 106 13.70 9.94 -0.76
CA LEU A 106 13.21 9.87 0.63
C LEU A 106 13.86 10.93 1.52
N SER A 107 15.02 11.46 1.15
CA SER A 107 15.68 12.55 1.88
C SER A 107 14.96 13.89 1.72
N ASP A 108 14.15 14.06 0.66
CA ASP A 108 13.27 15.22 0.50
C ASP A 108 11.97 15.02 1.28
N ALA A 109 11.99 15.42 2.55
CA ALA A 109 10.84 15.31 3.45
C ALA A 109 9.60 16.05 2.93
N LYS A 110 9.78 17.19 2.22
CA LYS A 110 8.66 17.96 1.66
C LYS A 110 8.00 17.18 0.54
N PHE A 111 8.80 16.60 -0.35
CA PHE A 111 8.29 15.73 -1.40
C PHE A 111 7.53 14.53 -0.82
N VAL A 112 8.11 13.84 0.16
CA VAL A 112 7.50 12.66 0.80
C VAL A 112 6.15 13.00 1.44
N GLN A 113 6.09 14.09 2.20
CA GLN A 113 4.85 14.54 2.85
C GLN A 113 3.76 14.83 1.81
N GLN A 114 4.08 15.66 0.80
CA GLN A 114 3.14 16.00 -0.27
C GLN A 114 2.68 14.77 -1.05
N PHE A 115 3.58 13.82 -1.29
CA PHE A 115 3.26 12.57 -1.97
C PHE A 115 2.27 11.74 -1.15
N ILE A 116 2.52 11.54 0.14
CA ILE A 116 1.64 10.76 1.02
C ILE A 116 0.27 11.41 1.13
N GLU A 117 0.19 12.72 1.37
CA GLU A 117 -1.07 13.46 1.46
C GLU A 117 -1.89 13.33 0.18
N LYS A 118 -1.26 13.58 -0.98
CA LYS A 118 -1.91 13.46 -2.29
C LYS A 118 -2.37 12.03 -2.58
N ASN A 119 -1.56 11.03 -2.23
CA ASN A 119 -1.92 9.64 -2.40
C ASN A 119 -3.13 9.26 -1.53
N ARG A 120 -3.17 9.71 -0.27
CA ARG A 120 -4.32 9.51 0.64
C ARG A 120 -5.59 10.14 0.11
N GLU A 121 -5.51 11.37 -0.42
CA GLU A 121 -6.66 12.05 -1.03
C GLU A 121 -7.21 11.27 -2.24
N MET A 122 -6.31 10.85 -3.15
CA MET A 122 -6.68 10.06 -4.32
C MET A 122 -7.32 8.73 -3.92
N LEU A 123 -6.73 8.02 -2.96
CA LEU A 123 -7.24 6.75 -2.45
C LEU A 123 -8.63 6.91 -1.82
N ARG A 124 -8.83 7.95 -0.98
CA ARG A 124 -10.13 8.26 -0.39
C ARG A 124 -11.19 8.48 -1.46
N ARG A 125 -10.88 9.29 -2.47
CA ARG A 125 -11.78 9.60 -3.58
C ARG A 125 -12.14 8.34 -4.38
N MET A 126 -11.15 7.53 -4.73
CA MET A 126 -11.36 6.30 -5.49
C MET A 126 -12.18 5.27 -4.69
N SER A 127 -11.85 5.09 -3.41
CA SER A 127 -12.56 4.21 -2.49
C SER A 127 -14.04 4.62 -2.36
N SER A 128 -14.30 5.90 -2.12
CA SER A 128 -15.67 6.42 -2.02
C SER A 128 -16.47 6.23 -3.32
N LEU A 129 -15.85 6.46 -4.48
CA LEU A 129 -16.50 6.26 -5.78
C LEU A 129 -16.85 4.79 -5.99
N PHE A 130 -15.90 3.89 -5.71
CA PHE A 130 -16.07 2.45 -5.90
C PHE A 130 -17.13 1.86 -4.97
N VAL A 131 -17.07 2.20 -3.67
CA VAL A 131 -18.06 1.76 -2.67
C VAL A 131 -19.45 2.30 -2.98
N SER A 132 -19.56 3.55 -3.44
CA SER A 132 -20.85 4.12 -3.88
C SER A 132 -21.43 3.36 -5.08
N GLY A 133 -20.60 3.01 -6.06
CA GLY A 133 -21.02 2.18 -7.20
C GLY A 133 -21.50 0.80 -6.79
N LEU A 134 -20.78 0.12 -5.88
CA LEU A 134 -21.22 -1.17 -5.33
C LEU A 134 -22.53 -1.06 -4.55
N LYS A 135 -22.70 0.02 -3.78
CA LYS A 135 -23.95 0.28 -3.06
C LYS A 135 -25.14 0.45 -4.00
N GLN A 136 -24.97 1.13 -5.14
CA GLN A 136 -26.02 1.25 -6.18
C GLN A 136 -26.40 -0.11 -6.79
N LEU A 137 -25.45 -1.04 -6.84
CA LEU A 137 -25.67 -2.42 -7.26
C LEU A 137 -26.32 -3.29 -6.17
N GLY A 138 -26.54 -2.75 -4.97
CA GLY A 138 -27.07 -3.49 -3.82
C GLY A 138 -26.04 -4.34 -3.09
N ILE A 139 -24.74 -4.09 -3.32
CA ILE A 139 -23.62 -4.76 -2.67
C ILE A 139 -23.10 -3.83 -1.57
N GLU A 140 -23.22 -4.26 -0.32
CA GLU A 140 -22.71 -3.51 0.82
C GLU A 140 -21.22 -3.78 1.00
N CYS A 141 -20.47 -2.79 1.48
CA CYS A 141 -19.03 -2.94 1.78
C CYS A 141 -18.79 -2.61 3.25
N THR A 142 -17.91 -3.37 3.88
CA THR A 142 -17.45 -3.08 5.24
C THR A 142 -16.74 -1.73 5.24
N LYS A 143 -17.04 -0.90 6.25
CA LYS A 143 -16.38 0.40 6.43
C LYS A 143 -14.87 0.15 6.64
N SER A 144 -14.05 0.69 5.74
CA SER A 144 -12.58 0.60 5.85
C SER A 144 -11.98 1.98 6.11
N SER A 145 -11.06 2.05 7.08
CA SER A 145 -10.31 3.27 7.44
C SER A 145 -9.04 3.45 6.57
N GLY A 146 -8.75 2.55 5.62
CA GLY A 146 -7.59 2.67 4.75
C GLY A 146 -7.37 1.51 3.79
N GLY A 147 -6.27 1.56 3.04
CA GLY A 147 -5.85 0.50 2.12
C GLY A 147 -6.39 0.63 0.69
N PHE A 148 -5.96 -0.30 -0.15
CA PHE A 148 -6.22 -0.30 -1.60
C PHE A 148 -7.42 -1.16 -2.01
N TYR A 149 -8.15 -1.71 -1.04
CA TYR A 149 -9.19 -2.71 -1.24
C TYR A 149 -10.41 -2.36 -0.37
N CYS A 150 -11.59 -2.81 -0.80
CA CYS A 150 -12.79 -2.82 0.03
C CYS A 150 -13.27 -4.26 0.23
N TRP A 151 -13.78 -4.56 1.43
CA TRP A 151 -14.36 -5.86 1.72
C TRP A 151 -15.86 -5.82 1.40
N ALA A 152 -16.22 -6.35 0.23
CA ALA A 152 -17.59 -6.37 -0.25
C ALA A 152 -18.34 -7.60 0.28
N ASP A 153 -19.54 -7.39 0.81
CA ASP A 153 -20.42 -8.45 1.25
C ASP A 153 -21.22 -8.99 0.05
N MET A 154 -20.81 -10.17 -0.39
CA MET A 154 -21.46 -10.92 -1.47
C MET A 154 -22.33 -12.06 -0.94
N SER A 155 -22.56 -12.17 0.38
CA SER A 155 -23.35 -13.25 1.00
C SER A 155 -24.72 -13.42 0.35
N ARG A 156 -25.38 -12.31 0.02
CA ARG A 156 -26.68 -12.28 -0.66
C ARG A 156 -26.65 -12.84 -2.09
N LEU A 157 -25.48 -12.97 -2.70
CA LEU A 157 -25.27 -13.53 -4.04
C LEU A 157 -24.75 -14.97 -4.00
N CYS A 158 -24.35 -15.48 -2.84
CA CYS A 158 -23.91 -16.85 -2.66
C CYS A 158 -25.13 -17.74 -2.36
N PHE A 159 -25.43 -18.68 -3.26
CA PHE A 159 -26.46 -19.69 -3.06
C PHE A 159 -25.79 -21.01 -2.70
N THR A 160 -26.04 -21.53 -1.51
CA THR A 160 -25.50 -22.83 -1.06
C THR A 160 -26.25 -24.01 -1.70
N THR A 161 -27.51 -23.80 -2.09
CA THR A 161 -28.35 -24.71 -2.86
C THR A 161 -29.23 -23.87 -3.77
N LEU A 162 -29.05 -23.97 -5.10
CA LEU A 162 -29.91 -23.29 -6.06
C LEU A 162 -31.21 -24.10 -6.22
N SER A 163 -32.34 -23.59 -5.72
CA SER A 163 -33.65 -24.09 -6.09
C SER A 163 -34.13 -23.41 -7.39
N GLU A 164 -35.09 -24.00 -8.11
CA GLU A 164 -35.65 -23.41 -9.35
C GLU A 164 -36.17 -21.97 -9.15
N LYS A 165 -36.64 -21.64 -7.95
CA LYS A 165 -37.13 -20.29 -7.60
C LYS A 165 -36.01 -19.26 -7.44
N ASP A 166 -34.81 -19.71 -7.08
CA ASP A 166 -33.64 -18.85 -6.90
C ASP A 166 -33.03 -18.44 -8.25
N ILE A 167 -33.17 -19.27 -9.28
CA ILE A 167 -32.67 -19.00 -10.64
C ILE A 167 -33.24 -17.70 -11.19
N THR A 168 -34.54 -17.43 -11.00
CA THR A 168 -35.17 -16.21 -11.49
C THR A 168 -34.60 -14.96 -10.80
N THR A 169 -34.37 -15.05 -9.48
CA THR A 169 -33.79 -13.97 -8.68
C THR A 169 -32.34 -13.70 -9.08
N VAL A 170 -31.56 -14.75 -9.36
CA VAL A 170 -30.19 -14.63 -9.88
C VAL A 170 -30.16 -13.97 -11.24
N MET A 171 -31.02 -14.42 -12.17
CA MET A 171 -31.07 -13.89 -13.54
C MET A 171 -31.48 -12.40 -13.57
N GLN A 172 -32.43 -11.98 -12.73
CA GLN A 172 -32.78 -10.56 -12.58
C GLN A 172 -31.61 -9.72 -12.06
N ARG A 173 -30.84 -10.23 -11.09
CA ARG A 173 -29.65 -9.52 -10.58
C ARG A 173 -28.53 -9.44 -11.61
N ILE A 174 -28.30 -10.52 -12.37
CA ILE A 174 -27.34 -10.53 -13.48
C ILE A 174 -27.74 -9.50 -14.55
N GLN A 175 -29.03 -9.44 -14.92
CA GLN A 175 -29.52 -8.42 -15.85
C GLN A 175 -29.27 -7.01 -15.35
N LYS A 176 -29.53 -6.73 -14.07
CA LYS A 176 -29.27 -5.41 -13.48
C LYS A 176 -27.79 -5.01 -13.52
N VAL A 177 -26.88 -5.96 -13.26
CA VAL A 177 -25.43 -5.74 -13.40
C VAL A 177 -25.04 -5.47 -14.87
N LEU A 178 -25.65 -6.20 -15.82
CA LEU A 178 -25.41 -6.02 -17.25
C LEU A 178 -25.93 -4.67 -17.78
N GLU A 179 -27.07 -4.20 -17.29
CA GLU A 179 -27.61 -2.88 -17.61
C GLU A 179 -26.70 -1.77 -17.11
N ILE A 180 -26.25 -1.86 -15.86
CA ILE A 180 -25.31 -0.89 -15.28
C ILE A 180 -23.98 -0.90 -16.04
N ARG A 181 -23.50 -2.07 -16.49
CA ARG A 181 -22.32 -2.16 -17.37
C ARG A 181 -22.53 -1.45 -18.70
N LYS A 182 -23.72 -1.55 -19.32
CA LYS A 182 -24.04 -0.82 -20.55
C LYS A 182 -23.99 0.69 -20.28
N SER A 183 -24.65 1.17 -19.23
CA SER A 183 -24.64 2.59 -18.84
C SER A 183 -23.22 3.11 -18.57
N LEU A 184 -22.39 2.36 -17.84
CA LEU A 184 -21.00 2.71 -17.58
C LEU A 184 -20.14 2.70 -18.84
N SER A 185 -20.41 1.81 -19.80
CA SER A 185 -19.73 1.80 -21.10
C SER A 185 -20.06 3.03 -21.94
N GLU A 186 -21.29 3.54 -21.85
CA GLU A 186 -21.70 4.78 -22.52
C GLU A 186 -21.06 6.01 -21.87
N VAL A 187 -21.03 6.07 -20.54
CA VAL A 187 -20.33 7.13 -19.79
C VAL A 187 -18.82 7.11 -20.07
N ALA A 188 -18.20 5.93 -20.17
CA ALA A 188 -16.78 5.79 -20.52
C ALA A 188 -16.50 6.26 -21.96
N LYS A 189 -17.40 6.01 -22.92
CA LYS A 189 -17.31 6.56 -24.29
C LYS A 189 -17.44 8.08 -24.29
N MET A 190 -18.39 8.63 -23.53
CA MET A 190 -18.58 10.08 -23.37
C MET A 190 -17.35 10.76 -22.76
N THR A 191 -16.75 10.14 -21.75
CA THR A 191 -15.54 10.68 -21.07
C THR A 191 -14.30 10.60 -21.97
N ARG A 192 -14.18 9.57 -22.82
CA ARG A 192 -13.14 9.50 -23.86
C ARG A 192 -13.29 10.60 -24.91
N SER A 193 -14.51 10.91 -25.36
CA SER A 193 -14.75 12.03 -26.28
C SER A 193 -14.36 13.38 -25.67
N LEU A 194 -14.68 13.61 -24.38
CA LEU A 194 -14.27 14.83 -23.66
C LEU A 194 -12.75 14.92 -23.44
N THR A 195 -12.07 13.78 -23.24
CA THR A 195 -10.59 13.74 -23.06
C THR A 195 -9.84 13.95 -24.38
N VAL A 196 -10.41 13.52 -25.52
CA VAL A 196 -9.86 13.78 -26.87
C VAL A 196 -10.00 15.26 -27.23
N VAL A 197 -11.13 15.90 -26.91
CA VAL A 197 -11.32 17.35 -27.11
C VAL A 197 -10.28 18.16 -26.30
N ASN A 198 -9.96 17.74 -25.07
CA ASN A 198 -9.00 18.45 -24.22
C ASN A 198 -7.52 18.18 -24.60
N ARG A 199 -7.21 17.06 -25.28
CA ARG A 199 -5.86 16.79 -25.82
C ARG A 199 -5.49 17.69 -27.00
N ASN A 200 -6.46 18.10 -27.82
CA ASN A 200 -6.21 19.01 -28.95
C ASN A 200 -5.88 20.46 -28.51
N GLN A 201 -6.12 20.82 -27.24
CA GLN A 201 -5.69 22.11 -26.68
C GLN A 201 -4.33 22.07 -25.95
N ARG A 202 -3.78 20.88 -25.67
CA ARG A 202 -2.53 20.70 -24.89
C ARG A 202 -1.28 20.37 -25.71
N SER A 203 -1.34 20.36 -27.04
CA SER A 203 -0.20 20.05 -27.92
C SER A 203 0.88 21.15 -28.02
N LYS A 204 0.86 22.17 -27.16
CA LYS A 204 1.88 23.23 -27.11
C LYS A 204 2.52 23.36 -25.72
N THR A 205 3.28 22.37 -25.25
CA THR A 205 4.37 22.58 -24.27
C THR A 205 5.31 21.37 -24.21
N SER A 206 6.49 21.57 -24.82
CA SER A 206 7.85 21.08 -24.49
C SER A 206 8.05 19.63 -24.00
N ALA A 207 8.71 18.85 -24.86
CA ALA A 207 9.47 17.65 -24.52
C ALA A 207 10.77 18.02 -23.77
N TRP A 208 11.07 17.32 -22.68
CA TRP A 208 12.36 17.39 -21.99
C TRP A 208 13.18 16.16 -22.38
N ASP A 209 14.23 16.38 -23.18
CA ASP A 209 15.25 15.38 -23.54
C ASP A 209 16.28 15.24 -22.41
N PHE A 210 16.42 14.06 -21.83
CA PHE A 210 17.50 13.72 -20.90
C PHE A 210 18.68 13.13 -21.68
N LYS A 211 19.76 13.91 -21.83
CA LYS A 211 21.08 13.41 -22.25
C LYS A 211 21.87 13.01 -20.99
N GLY A 212 22.11 11.71 -20.82
CA GLY A 212 23.02 11.20 -19.79
C GLY A 212 24.48 11.33 -20.20
N HIS A 213 25.32 11.85 -19.32
CA HIS A 213 26.78 11.80 -19.44
C HIS A 213 27.33 10.79 -18.43
N VAL A 214 28.05 9.78 -18.93
CA VAL A 214 28.85 8.84 -18.14
C VAL A 214 30.27 9.39 -18.08
N LEU A 215 30.78 9.68 -16.89
CA LEU A 215 32.20 9.99 -16.67
C LEU A 215 32.88 8.73 -16.10
N ARG A 216 33.87 8.23 -16.84
CA ARG A 216 34.82 7.19 -16.40
C ARG A 216 36.10 7.88 -15.93
N ASP A 217 36.69 7.42 -14.84
CA ASP A 217 38.09 7.71 -14.50
C ASP A 217 39.02 6.55 -14.90
N SER A 218 40.32 6.85 -14.88
CA SER A 218 41.40 6.17 -15.60
C SER A 218 41.87 4.83 -15.00
N ASN A 219 41.28 4.31 -13.92
CA ASN A 219 41.79 3.10 -13.25
C ASN A 219 40.79 1.93 -13.16
N GLY A 220 39.63 1.98 -13.81
CA GLY A 220 38.88 0.79 -14.22
C GLY A 220 38.35 -0.16 -13.13
N PHE A 221 38.34 0.24 -11.86
CA PHE A 221 37.74 -0.53 -10.76
C PHE A 221 36.95 0.39 -9.83
N ILE A 222 35.66 0.08 -9.63
CA ILE A 222 34.89 0.58 -8.50
C ILE A 222 34.40 -0.63 -7.70
N SER A 223 35.14 -0.96 -6.65
CA SER A 223 34.67 -1.79 -5.55
C SER A 223 34.12 -0.88 -4.47
N TYR A 224 32.83 -1.00 -4.14
CA TYR A 224 32.31 -0.49 -2.87
C TYR A 224 31.53 -1.59 -2.18
N GLN A 225 32.17 -2.16 -1.15
CA GLN A 225 31.54 -2.99 -0.14
C GLN A 225 30.89 -2.05 0.87
N CYS A 226 29.57 -1.86 0.80
CA CYS A 226 28.83 -1.11 1.80
C CYS A 226 28.02 -2.11 2.64
N SER A 227 28.70 -2.71 3.61
CA SER A 227 28.06 -3.20 4.82
C SER A 227 27.79 -1.99 5.71
N ASP A 228 26.56 -1.92 6.24
CA ASP A 228 26.07 -0.99 7.27
C ASP A 228 25.41 0.28 6.72
N ILE A 229 24.14 0.15 6.33
CA ILE A 229 23.15 1.23 6.42
C ILE A 229 22.12 0.79 7.47
N GLU A 230 22.40 1.16 8.71
CA GLU A 230 21.43 1.20 9.80
C GLU A 230 20.60 2.47 9.58
N ILE A 231 19.39 2.35 9.02
CA ILE A 231 18.46 3.48 8.94
C ILE A 231 17.89 3.68 10.36
N ARG A 232 18.60 4.46 11.18
CA ARG A 232 18.02 5.06 12.39
C ARG A 232 17.15 6.23 11.95
N MET A 233 15.83 6.06 12.01
CA MET A 233 14.92 7.20 12.08
C MET A 233 15.01 7.73 13.51
N GLN A 234 15.54 8.94 13.68
CA GLN A 234 15.35 9.75 14.89
C GLN A 234 13.96 10.37 14.87
#